data_AF-A0A1D2QL38-F1
#
_entry.id   AF-A0A1D2QL38-F1
#
_cell.length_a   1.000
_cell.length_b   1.000
_cell.length_c   1.000
_cell.angle_alpha   90.00
_cell.angle_beta   90.00
_cell.angle_gamma   90.00
#
_symmetry.space_group_name_H-M   'P 1'
#
loop_
_entity.id
_entity.type
_entity.pdbx_description
1 polymer ?
#
loop_
_entity_poly.entity_id
_entity_poly.type
_entity_poly.pdbx_seq_one_letter_code
_entity_poly.pdbx_strand_id
1 'polypeptide(L)'
;MNIVGSLTDAATFFGEMTWKTWWALVLGFTISGAVQAFVSEERMTNLLGGRGLREIGIGSFFGFLSSSCSFGAVATTKSLFKKGASPEASFAGFQFASTNLVIEIGLVMWILLGWQFVAADVFGGILMILVLAAITKYVVPDSWFEAARDHVRSGDEESGTVRDPVCGMEVDPNDDDTLSVETDGGTEYFCSQSCKETFVNQREDATWKDKLLTVSGWKNAFRNAIGEWEMLWDDLIVGFIVASLLAAFVPRSWWAQLFTLAPEGTVAWVVLGAAIGVMVGVITFVCSVANVPFALVLWNAGIPFGGVMSFIYADLIVPHIVDMYRKYYGKRLAAVLFVSIFAVATLAGIATHYAWLAGGLIPKHNATGG
;
A
#
# COMPACT_ATOMS: atom_id res chain seq x y z
N MET A 1 8.18 -0.18 36.41
CA MET A 1 6.84 0.19 35.90
C MET A 1 5.81 -0.74 36.52
N ASN A 2 4.68 -0.22 37.00
CA ASN A 2 3.57 -1.07 37.44
C ASN A 2 2.82 -1.56 36.19
N ILE A 3 2.57 -2.87 36.09
CA ILE A 3 1.92 -3.50 34.92
C ILE A 3 0.59 -2.83 34.60
N VAL A 4 -0.17 -2.44 35.63
CA VAL A 4 -1.45 -1.73 35.48
C VAL A 4 -1.26 -0.36 34.81
N GLY A 5 -0.17 0.35 35.14
CA GLY A 5 0.16 1.63 34.51
C GLY A 5 0.49 1.47 33.03
N SER A 6 1.35 0.51 32.68
CA SER A 6 1.70 0.24 31.28
C SER A 6 0.50 -0.21 30.44
N LEU A 7 -0.42 -0.98 31.01
CA LEU A 7 -1.67 -1.35 30.32
C LEU A 7 -2.61 -0.16 30.14
N THR A 8 -2.66 0.76 31.11
CA THR A 8 -3.44 1.99 30.99
C THR A 8 -2.86 2.89 29.90
N ASP A 9 -1.54 3.06 29.87
CA ASP A 9 -0.83 3.84 28.84
C ASP A 9 -1.01 3.23 27.44
N ALA A 10 -0.98 1.90 27.33
CA ALA A 10 -1.26 1.21 26.06
C ALA A 10 -2.72 1.46 25.60
N ALA A 11 -3.68 1.39 26.52
CA ALA A 11 -5.10 1.59 26.21
C ALA A 11 -5.41 3.04 25.82
N THR A 12 -4.83 4.03 26.50
CA THR A 12 -4.99 5.44 26.14
C THR A 12 -4.34 5.73 24.78
N PHE A 13 -3.12 5.24 24.54
CA PHE A 13 -2.46 5.37 23.25
C PHE A 13 -3.27 4.75 22.12
N PHE A 14 -3.79 3.53 22.32
CA PHE A 14 -4.67 2.86 21.37
C PHE A 14 -5.91 3.70 21.05
N GLY A 15 -6.61 4.21 22.08
CA GLY A 15 -7.82 5.01 21.91
C GLY A 15 -7.55 6.33 21.17
N GLU A 16 -6.47 7.03 21.53
CA GLU A 16 -6.07 8.28 20.86
C GLU A 16 -5.68 8.05 19.40
N MET A 17 -4.86 7.04 19.12
CA MET A 17 -4.43 6.75 17.74
C MET A 17 -5.59 6.28 16.88
N THR A 18 -6.47 5.44 17.43
CA THR A 18 -7.69 5.02 16.74
C THR A 18 -8.57 6.21 16.40
N TRP A 19 -8.84 7.10 17.37
CA TRP A 19 -9.69 8.28 17.14
C TRP A 19 -9.10 9.26 16.10
N LYS A 20 -7.80 9.52 16.17
CA LYS A 20 -7.12 10.43 15.23
C LYS A 20 -7.07 9.84 13.81
N THR A 21 -6.84 8.54 13.70
CA THR A 21 -6.70 7.85 12.40
C THR A 21 -8.03 7.53 11.75
N TRP A 22 -9.08 7.31 12.54
CA TRP A 22 -10.43 6.96 12.10
C TRP A 22 -10.96 7.88 10.99
N TRP A 23 -10.87 9.19 11.17
CA TRP A 23 -11.41 10.16 10.22
C TRP A 23 -10.65 10.18 8.89
N ALA A 24 -9.34 9.97 8.93
CA ALA A 24 -8.52 9.88 7.72
C ALA A 24 -8.86 8.62 6.92
N LEU A 25 -9.04 7.49 7.61
CA LEU A 25 -9.46 6.22 7.00
C LEU A 25 -10.85 6.30 6.37
N VAL A 26 -11.84 6.81 7.10
CA VAL A 26 -13.21 6.98 6.57
C VAL A 26 -13.19 7.84 5.31
N LEU A 27 -12.41 8.94 5.31
CA LEU A 27 -12.31 9.82 4.15
C LEU A 27 -11.67 9.11 2.96
N GLY A 28 -10.55 8.42 3.14
CA GLY A 28 -9.87 7.81 2.01
C GLY A 28 -10.57 6.56 1.45
N PHE A 29 -11.18 5.70 2.27
CA PHE A 29 -12.03 4.61 1.77
C PHE A 29 -13.25 5.15 1.01
N THR A 30 -13.80 6.29 1.44
CA THR A 30 -14.86 6.96 0.68
C THR A 30 -14.36 7.44 -0.68
N ILE A 31 -13.17 8.04 -0.73
CA ILE A 31 -12.55 8.48 -1.99
C ILE A 31 -12.24 7.27 -2.89
N SER A 32 -11.68 6.20 -2.35
CA SER A 32 -11.34 4.97 -3.08
C SER A 32 -12.57 4.27 -3.63
N GLY A 33 -13.60 4.06 -2.80
CA GLY A 33 -14.87 3.50 -3.23
C GLY A 33 -15.51 4.31 -4.35
N ALA A 34 -15.40 5.64 -4.31
CA ALA A 34 -15.81 6.51 -5.40
C ALA A 34 -14.94 6.28 -6.66
N VAL A 35 -13.61 6.30 -6.55
CA VAL A 35 -12.70 6.07 -7.68
C VAL A 35 -12.99 4.73 -8.35
N GLN A 36 -13.17 3.66 -7.58
CA GLN A 36 -13.48 2.32 -8.09
C GLN A 36 -14.86 2.23 -8.75
N ALA A 37 -15.87 2.93 -8.21
CA ALA A 37 -17.20 2.95 -8.83
C ALA A 37 -17.23 3.72 -10.17
N PHE A 38 -16.28 4.62 -10.37
CA PHE A 38 -16.29 5.59 -11.45
C PHE A 38 -15.19 5.36 -12.51
N VAL A 39 -14.16 4.59 -12.20
CA VAL A 39 -13.02 4.28 -13.09
C VAL A 39 -12.98 2.78 -13.39
N SER A 40 -13.09 2.40 -14.66
CA SER A 40 -13.05 0.98 -15.05
C SER A 40 -11.63 0.43 -15.15
N GLU A 41 -11.43 -0.82 -14.71
CA GLU A 41 -10.14 -1.52 -14.79
C GLU A 41 -9.60 -1.63 -16.23
N GLU A 42 -10.48 -1.77 -17.22
CA GLU A 42 -10.09 -1.90 -18.63
C GLU A 42 -9.51 -0.59 -19.17
N ARG A 43 -10.09 0.56 -18.80
CA ARG A 43 -9.51 1.88 -19.11
C ARG A 43 -8.19 2.09 -18.42
N MET A 44 -8.08 1.71 -17.14
CA MET A 44 -6.83 1.80 -16.39
C MET A 44 -5.74 0.97 -17.05
N THR A 45 -6.03 -0.28 -17.42
CA THR A 45 -5.06 -1.16 -18.11
C THR A 45 -4.60 -0.56 -19.44
N ASN A 46 -5.53 -0.06 -20.26
CA ASN A 46 -5.19 0.55 -21.56
C ASN A 46 -4.30 1.79 -21.42
N LEU A 47 -4.43 2.54 -20.32
CA LEU A 47 -3.59 3.71 -20.02
C LEU A 47 -2.21 3.34 -19.45
N LEU A 48 -2.04 2.11 -18.95
CA LEU A 48 -0.82 1.64 -18.27
C LEU A 48 0.02 0.67 -19.12
N GLY A 49 -0.38 0.37 -20.35
CA GLY A 49 0.34 -0.58 -21.23
C GLY A 49 1.71 -0.09 -21.71
N GLY A 50 1.96 1.22 -21.71
CA GLY A 50 3.25 1.82 -22.08
C GLY A 50 4.29 1.78 -20.95
N ARG A 51 5.58 1.91 -21.33
CA ARG A 51 6.75 1.88 -20.41
C ARG A 51 7.38 3.27 -20.19
N GLY A 52 6.64 4.34 -20.46
CA GLY A 52 7.10 5.72 -20.38
C GLY A 52 6.79 6.37 -19.04
N LEU A 53 7.30 7.59 -18.84
CA LEU A 53 7.03 8.39 -17.64
C LEU A 53 5.55 8.76 -17.51
N ARG A 54 4.83 8.84 -18.64
CA ARG A 54 3.39 9.12 -18.65
C ARG A 54 2.62 8.00 -17.97
N GLU A 55 2.89 6.75 -18.32
CA GLU A 55 2.18 5.59 -17.78
C GLU A 55 2.55 5.36 -16.31
N ILE A 56 3.81 5.56 -15.94
CA ILE A 56 4.24 5.57 -14.54
C ILE A 56 3.48 6.65 -13.75
N GLY A 57 3.37 7.87 -14.30
CA GLY A 57 2.66 8.98 -13.66
C GLY A 57 1.16 8.72 -13.52
N ILE A 58 0.52 8.14 -14.53
CA ILE A 58 -0.89 7.76 -14.47
C ILE A 58 -1.10 6.64 -13.44
N GLY A 59 -0.24 5.63 -13.45
CA GLY A 59 -0.28 4.54 -12.46
C GLY A 59 -0.13 5.07 -11.04
N SER A 60 0.84 5.95 -10.83
CA SER A 60 1.09 6.59 -9.53
C SER A 60 -0.09 7.47 -9.10
N PHE A 61 -0.73 8.19 -10.02
CA PHE A 61 -1.89 9.03 -9.71
C PHE A 61 -3.10 8.19 -9.29
N PHE A 62 -3.41 7.12 -10.02
CA PHE A 62 -4.49 6.22 -9.63
C PHE A 62 -4.14 5.44 -8.35
N GLY A 63 -2.88 5.07 -8.15
CA GLY A 63 -2.41 4.49 -6.89
C GLY A 63 -2.60 5.46 -5.73
N PHE A 64 -2.14 6.71 -5.84
CA PHE A 64 -2.32 7.77 -4.84
C PHE A 64 -3.78 7.96 -4.40
N LEU A 65 -4.71 7.84 -5.35
CA LEU A 65 -6.15 7.94 -5.10
C LEU A 65 -6.80 6.64 -4.62
N SER A 66 -6.13 5.50 -4.82
CA SER A 66 -6.61 4.19 -4.43
C SER A 66 -6.29 3.97 -2.95
N SER A 67 -7.34 3.93 -2.12
CA SER A 67 -7.20 3.48 -0.73
C SER A 67 -7.14 1.96 -0.72
N SER A 68 -5.98 1.44 -1.08
CA SER A 68 -5.74 0.02 -1.00
C SER A 68 -4.74 -0.23 0.12
N CYS A 69 -5.14 -1.07 1.06
CA CYS A 69 -4.17 -1.74 1.90
C CYS A 69 -3.13 -2.47 1.06
N SER A 70 -1.99 -2.81 1.66
CA SER A 70 -0.92 -3.51 0.93
C SER A 70 -1.41 -4.78 0.23
N PHE A 71 -2.40 -5.49 0.80
CA PHE A 71 -3.05 -6.64 0.16
C PHE A 71 -3.86 -6.25 -1.09
N GLY A 72 -4.75 -5.26 -0.97
CA GLY A 72 -5.58 -4.77 -2.08
C GLY A 72 -4.74 -4.16 -3.21
N ALA A 73 -3.65 -3.46 -2.86
CA ALA A 73 -2.72 -2.88 -3.82
C ALA A 73 -2.03 -3.98 -4.64
N VAL A 74 -1.54 -5.04 -3.98
CA VAL A 74 -0.89 -6.18 -4.64
C VAL A 74 -1.87 -6.99 -5.49
N ALA A 75 -3.10 -7.21 -5.02
CA ALA A 75 -4.15 -7.88 -5.78
C ALA A 75 -4.56 -7.09 -7.03
N THR A 76 -4.77 -5.78 -6.90
CA THR A 76 -5.09 -4.89 -8.03
C THR A 76 -3.92 -4.83 -9.02
N THR A 77 -2.69 -4.80 -8.51
CA THR A 77 -1.48 -4.85 -9.34
C THR A 77 -1.37 -6.17 -10.09
N LYS A 78 -1.70 -7.32 -9.48
CA LYS A 78 -1.77 -8.63 -10.15
C LYS A 78 -2.73 -8.55 -11.35
N SER A 79 -3.93 -8.02 -11.13
CA SER A 79 -4.94 -7.85 -12.18
C SER A 79 -4.44 -6.96 -13.33
N LEU A 80 -3.93 -5.76 -13.02
CA LEU A 80 -3.39 -4.84 -14.02
C LEU A 80 -2.25 -5.46 -14.82
N PHE A 81 -1.30 -6.09 -14.13
CA PHE A 81 -0.13 -6.72 -14.75
C PHE A 81 -0.51 -7.89 -15.66
N LYS A 82 -1.50 -8.71 -15.24
CA LYS A 82 -2.06 -9.82 -16.03
C LYS A 82 -2.70 -9.33 -17.33
N LYS A 83 -3.45 -8.22 -17.24
CA LYS A 83 -4.17 -7.59 -18.38
C LYS A 83 -3.26 -6.80 -19.33
N GLY A 84 -1.98 -6.67 -19.02
CA GLY A 84 -0.98 -6.10 -19.94
C GLY A 84 -0.43 -4.74 -19.54
N ALA A 85 -0.73 -4.25 -18.33
CA ALA A 85 -0.01 -3.10 -17.78
C ALA A 85 1.50 -3.40 -17.72
N SER A 86 2.31 -2.38 -17.97
CA SER A 86 3.77 -2.51 -17.89
C SER A 86 4.24 -2.70 -16.45
N PRO A 87 5.35 -3.45 -16.22
CA PRO A 87 5.90 -3.60 -14.87
C PRO A 87 6.22 -2.26 -14.19
N GLU A 88 6.67 -1.27 -14.95
CA GLU A 88 6.95 0.07 -14.45
C GLU A 88 5.67 0.76 -13.95
N ALA A 89 4.60 0.73 -14.73
CA ALA A 89 3.36 1.40 -14.37
C ALA A 89 2.60 0.66 -13.27
N SER A 90 2.61 -0.68 -13.27
CA SER A 90 1.89 -1.50 -12.29
C SER A 90 2.62 -1.62 -10.96
N PHE A 91 3.87 -2.11 -10.95
CA PHE A 91 4.60 -2.35 -9.70
C PHE A 91 5.22 -1.07 -9.14
N ALA A 92 5.93 -0.31 -9.96
CA ALA A 92 6.64 0.88 -9.48
C ALA A 92 5.70 2.07 -9.33
N GLY A 93 4.76 2.28 -10.27
CA GLY A 93 3.81 3.38 -10.20
C GLY A 93 2.63 3.09 -9.26
N PHE A 94 1.69 2.26 -9.73
CA PHE A 94 0.42 2.02 -9.07
C PHE A 94 0.57 1.38 -7.69
N GLN A 95 1.23 0.22 -7.60
CA GLN A 95 1.32 -0.54 -6.34
C GLN A 95 1.97 0.29 -5.23
N PHE A 96 3.13 0.90 -5.53
CA PHE A 96 3.86 1.69 -4.56
C PHE A 96 3.13 2.97 -4.16
N ALA A 97 2.56 3.71 -5.13
CA ALA A 97 1.82 4.91 -4.79
C ALA A 97 0.55 4.60 -3.97
N SER A 98 -0.09 3.46 -4.21
CA SER A 98 -1.27 3.02 -3.49
C SER A 98 -1.01 2.61 -2.04
N THR A 99 0.23 2.25 -1.70
CA THR A 99 0.58 1.87 -0.33
C THR A 99 1.34 2.94 0.42
N ASN A 100 2.24 3.67 -0.23
CA ASN A 100 3.17 4.57 0.46
C ASN A 100 2.85 6.05 0.24
N LEU A 101 2.20 6.42 -0.87
CA LEU A 101 1.84 7.82 -1.16
C LEU A 101 0.35 8.10 -1.02
N VAL A 102 -0.46 7.09 -0.66
CA VAL A 102 -1.91 7.23 -0.60
C VAL A 102 -2.32 8.42 0.27
N ILE A 103 -3.36 9.12 -0.17
CA ILE A 103 -3.85 10.35 0.47
C ILE A 103 -4.11 10.15 1.98
N GLU A 104 -4.57 8.97 2.39
CA GLU A 104 -4.83 8.63 3.79
C GLU A 104 -3.58 8.71 4.65
N ILE A 105 -2.49 8.06 4.23
CA ILE A 105 -1.24 8.06 4.99
C ILE A 105 -0.68 9.47 5.03
N GLY A 106 -0.78 10.22 3.93
CA GLY A 106 -0.44 11.65 3.90
C GLY A 106 -1.16 12.45 4.99
N LEU A 107 -2.48 12.26 5.15
CA LEU A 107 -3.28 12.92 6.18
C LEU A 107 -2.91 12.46 7.60
N VAL A 108 -2.75 11.14 7.81
CA VAL A 108 -2.37 10.59 9.11
C VAL A 108 -0.97 11.07 9.52
N MET A 109 -0.01 11.08 8.60
CA MET A 109 1.33 11.63 8.81
C MET A 109 1.28 13.12 9.12
N TRP A 110 0.44 13.88 8.41
CA TRP A 110 0.28 15.31 8.69
C TRP A 110 -0.13 15.53 10.15
N ILE A 111 -1.14 14.80 10.61
CA ILE A 111 -1.70 14.94 11.96
C ILE A 111 -0.70 14.49 13.03
N LEU A 112 -0.01 13.37 12.82
CA LEU A 112 0.82 12.75 13.86
C LEU A 112 2.27 13.23 13.87
N LEU A 113 2.86 13.40 12.69
CA LEU A 113 4.29 13.68 12.51
C LEU A 113 4.55 15.12 12.03
N GLY A 114 3.59 15.72 11.34
CA GLY A 114 3.66 17.08 10.80
C GLY A 114 3.92 17.10 9.29
N TRP A 115 3.73 18.27 8.68
CA TRP A 115 3.84 18.46 7.22
C TRP A 115 5.24 18.13 6.68
N GLN A 116 6.30 18.25 7.50
CA GLN A 116 7.67 17.94 7.09
C GLN A 116 7.82 16.46 6.71
N PHE A 117 7.14 15.56 7.43
CA PHE A 117 7.12 14.14 7.11
C PHE A 117 6.29 13.86 5.86
N VAL A 118 5.18 14.57 5.65
CA VAL A 118 4.36 14.43 4.43
C VAL A 118 5.14 14.87 3.19
N ALA A 119 5.83 16.01 3.26
CA ALA A 119 6.63 16.48 2.15
C ALA A 119 7.85 15.56 1.90
N ALA A 120 8.45 15.02 2.97
CA ALA A 120 9.52 14.03 2.89
C ALA A 120 9.03 12.72 2.26
N ASP A 121 7.82 12.30 2.62
CA ASP A 121 7.15 11.12 2.10
C ASP A 121 6.91 11.24 0.60
N VAL A 122 6.32 12.34 0.15
CA VAL A 122 6.12 12.65 -1.28
C VAL A 122 7.44 12.67 -2.04
N PHE A 123 8.47 13.34 -1.50
CA PHE A 123 9.78 13.40 -2.14
C PHE A 123 10.43 12.02 -2.27
N GLY A 124 10.53 11.27 -1.17
CA GLY A 124 11.14 9.96 -1.15
C GLY A 124 10.33 8.95 -1.96
N GLY A 125 9.00 9.02 -1.92
CA GLY A 125 8.13 8.14 -2.70
C GLY A 125 8.26 8.38 -4.20
N ILE A 126 8.31 9.63 -4.67
CA ILE A 126 8.61 9.92 -6.09
C ILE A 126 9.98 9.36 -6.48
N LEU A 127 11.00 9.56 -5.64
CA LEU A 127 12.32 8.98 -5.87
C LEU A 127 12.25 7.45 -5.95
N MET A 128 11.53 6.79 -5.05
CA MET A 128 11.36 5.34 -5.06
C MET A 128 10.67 4.85 -6.33
N ILE A 129 9.58 5.49 -6.75
CA ILE A 129 8.86 5.15 -7.99
C ILE A 129 9.82 5.21 -9.18
N LEU A 130 10.61 6.29 -9.29
CA LEU A 130 11.55 6.47 -10.40
C LEU A 130 12.67 5.43 -10.38
N VAL A 131 13.24 5.14 -9.22
CA VAL A 131 14.32 4.15 -9.10
C VAL A 131 13.81 2.73 -9.30
N LEU A 132 12.65 2.37 -8.75
CA LEU A 132 12.01 1.07 -8.99
C LEU A 132 11.65 0.91 -10.47
N ALA A 133 11.09 1.94 -11.12
CA ALA A 133 10.82 1.92 -12.54
C ALA A 133 12.10 1.75 -13.38
N ALA A 134 13.21 2.38 -12.96
CA ALA A 134 14.50 2.17 -13.62
C ALA A 134 15.02 0.74 -13.42
N ILE A 135 14.87 0.15 -12.22
CA ILE A 135 15.27 -1.23 -11.95
C ILE A 135 14.44 -2.20 -12.79
N THR A 136 13.12 -2.06 -12.82
CA THR A 136 12.26 -2.94 -13.62
C THR A 136 12.49 -2.78 -15.12
N LYS A 137 12.88 -1.59 -15.57
CA LYS A 137 13.18 -1.33 -16.99
C LYS A 137 14.55 -1.80 -17.45
N TYR A 138 15.59 -1.62 -16.63
CA TYR A 138 16.98 -1.79 -17.07
C TYR A 138 17.71 -2.96 -16.42
N VAL A 139 17.26 -3.43 -15.25
CA VAL A 139 17.95 -4.48 -14.49
C VAL A 139 17.23 -5.83 -14.63
N VAL A 140 15.91 -5.84 -14.67
CA VAL A 140 15.11 -7.07 -14.72
C VAL A 140 14.83 -7.45 -16.17
N PRO A 141 15.19 -8.66 -16.63
CA PRO A 141 14.91 -9.11 -18.00
C PRO A 141 13.42 -9.23 -18.28
N ASP A 142 12.98 -8.83 -19.48
CA ASP A 142 11.58 -8.93 -19.89
C ASP A 142 11.03 -10.37 -19.85
N SER A 143 11.89 -11.36 -20.11
CA SER A 143 11.53 -12.78 -20.02
C SER A 143 11.08 -13.20 -18.61
N TRP A 144 11.51 -12.50 -17.56
CA TRP A 144 11.07 -12.79 -16.19
C TRP A 144 9.66 -12.26 -15.94
N PHE A 145 9.31 -11.11 -16.55
CA PHE A 145 7.96 -10.58 -16.49
C PHE A 145 6.99 -11.39 -17.35
N GLU A 146 7.42 -11.86 -18.52
CA GLU A 146 6.63 -12.79 -19.34
C GLU A 146 6.34 -14.09 -18.59
N ALA A 147 7.38 -14.73 -18.04
CA ALA A 147 7.21 -15.94 -17.23
C ALA A 147 6.31 -15.73 -16.01
N ALA A 148 6.40 -14.56 -15.35
CA ALA A 148 5.52 -14.21 -14.24
C ALA A 148 4.07 -13.99 -14.71
N ARG A 149 3.87 -13.36 -15.87
CA ARG A 149 2.53 -13.15 -16.44
C ARG A 149 1.89 -14.47 -16.85
N ASP A 150 2.66 -15.38 -17.42
CA ASP A 150 2.20 -16.72 -17.75
C ASP A 150 1.87 -17.52 -16.48
N HIS A 151 2.68 -17.40 -15.42
CA HIS A 151 2.39 -18.04 -14.13
C HIS A 151 1.07 -17.55 -13.51
N VAL A 152 0.81 -16.24 -13.56
CA VAL A 152 -0.47 -15.67 -13.12
C VAL A 152 -1.64 -16.22 -13.95
N ARG A 153 -1.45 -16.42 -15.26
CA ARG A 153 -2.50 -16.93 -16.15
C ARG A 153 -2.73 -18.43 -15.95
N SER A 154 -1.67 -19.22 -15.83
CA SER A 154 -1.75 -20.67 -15.63
C SER A 154 -2.25 -21.06 -14.25
N GLY A 155 -1.95 -20.25 -13.22
CA GLY A 155 -2.44 -20.49 -11.86
C GLY A 155 -3.97 -20.48 -11.79
N ASP A 156 -4.62 -19.62 -12.57
CA ASP A 156 -6.08 -19.55 -12.66
C ASP A 156 -6.67 -20.74 -13.46
N GLU A 157 -5.95 -21.25 -14.45
CA GLU A 157 -6.34 -22.45 -15.21
C GLU A 157 -6.23 -23.72 -14.35
N GLU A 158 -5.24 -23.80 -13.47
CA GLU A 158 -5.01 -24.95 -12.58
C GLU A 158 -5.96 -24.95 -11.36
N SER A 159 -6.35 -23.78 -10.84
CA SER A 159 -7.39 -23.67 -9.81
C SER A 159 -8.80 -23.83 -10.37
N GLY A 160 -8.98 -23.75 -11.69
CA GLY A 160 -10.29 -23.77 -12.35
C GLY A 160 -11.16 -22.55 -12.02
N THR A 161 -10.62 -21.55 -11.31
CA THR A 161 -11.37 -20.38 -10.86
C THR A 161 -11.44 -19.33 -11.95
N VAL A 162 -12.59 -18.70 -12.09
CA VAL A 162 -12.84 -17.58 -13.00
C VAL A 162 -12.99 -16.29 -12.21
N ARG A 163 -12.80 -15.14 -12.85
CA ARG A 163 -12.84 -13.86 -12.16
C ARG A 163 -14.21 -13.21 -12.30
N ASP A 164 -14.80 -12.79 -11.20
CA ASP A 164 -15.98 -11.94 -11.20
C ASP A 164 -15.65 -10.63 -11.96
N PRO A 165 -16.34 -10.31 -13.07
CA PRO A 165 -16.00 -9.16 -13.90
C PRO A 165 -16.31 -7.81 -13.24
N VAL A 166 -17.02 -7.80 -12.10
CA VAL A 166 -17.37 -6.60 -11.34
C VAL A 166 -16.40 -6.35 -10.20
N CYS A 167 -16.26 -7.30 -9.27
CA CYS A 167 -15.43 -7.10 -8.08
C CYS A 167 -14.01 -7.64 -8.24
N GLY A 168 -13.78 -8.48 -9.26
CA GLY A 168 -12.47 -9.04 -9.50
C GLY A 168 -12.07 -10.19 -8.57
N MET A 169 -12.96 -10.69 -7.72
CA MET A 169 -12.74 -11.88 -6.91
C MET A 169 -12.62 -13.13 -7.80
N GLU A 170 -11.75 -14.05 -7.40
CA GLU A 170 -11.68 -15.39 -7.99
C GLU A 170 -12.82 -16.24 -7.41
N VAL A 171 -13.64 -16.80 -8.29
CA VAL A 171 -14.77 -17.66 -7.96
C VAL A 171 -14.60 -19.00 -8.67
N ASP A 172 -14.94 -20.10 -8.01
CA ASP A 172 -14.97 -21.40 -8.67
C ASP A 172 -16.29 -21.51 -9.47
N PRO A 173 -16.26 -21.68 -10.80
CA PRO A 173 -17.45 -21.88 -11.63
C PRO A 173 -18.31 -23.07 -11.19
N ASN A 174 -17.72 -24.03 -10.47
CA ASN A 174 -18.37 -25.25 -10.03
C ASN A 174 -18.89 -25.18 -8.59
N ASP A 175 -18.70 -24.05 -7.90
CA ASP A 175 -19.26 -23.81 -6.56
C ASP A 175 -20.74 -23.44 -6.67
N ASP A 176 -21.56 -24.01 -5.79
CA ASP A 176 -23.02 -23.80 -5.76
C ASP A 176 -23.38 -22.33 -5.42
N ASP A 177 -22.48 -21.61 -4.73
CA ASP A 177 -22.67 -20.20 -4.37
C ASP A 177 -22.27 -19.23 -5.51
N THR A 178 -21.65 -19.73 -6.59
CA THR A 178 -21.23 -18.91 -7.73
C THR A 178 -22.40 -18.66 -8.69
N LEU A 179 -22.68 -17.39 -8.94
CA LEU A 179 -23.74 -16.98 -9.87
C LEU A 179 -23.19 -16.85 -11.28
N SER A 180 -24.02 -17.00 -12.31
CA SER A 180 -23.60 -16.80 -13.70
C SER A 180 -24.63 -16.07 -14.57
N VAL A 181 -24.16 -15.51 -15.68
CA VAL A 181 -24.94 -14.84 -16.72
C VAL A 181 -24.36 -15.22 -18.09
N GLU A 182 -25.21 -15.69 -19.00
CA GLU A 182 -24.81 -15.88 -20.40
C GLU A 182 -24.75 -14.53 -21.13
N THR A 183 -23.64 -14.29 -21.83
CA THR A 183 -23.42 -13.09 -22.64
C THR A 183 -23.03 -13.49 -24.07
N ASP A 184 -23.04 -12.51 -24.98
CA ASP A 184 -22.60 -12.71 -26.37
C ASP A 184 -21.11 -13.13 -26.49
N GLY A 185 -20.33 -12.93 -25.42
CA GLY A 185 -18.91 -13.32 -25.34
C GLY A 185 -18.65 -14.61 -24.54
N GLY A 186 -19.69 -15.27 -24.02
CA GLY A 186 -19.58 -16.46 -23.16
C GLY A 186 -20.29 -16.32 -21.82
N THR A 187 -20.15 -17.33 -20.96
CA THR A 187 -20.72 -17.33 -19.60
C THR A 187 -19.82 -16.57 -18.64
N GLU A 188 -20.36 -15.52 -18.03
CA GLU A 188 -19.70 -14.73 -16.98
C GLU A 188 -20.16 -15.21 -15.60
N TYR A 189 -19.25 -15.24 -14.63
CA TYR A 189 -19.49 -15.77 -13.28
C TYR A 189 -19.29 -14.68 -12.22
N PHE A 190 -20.00 -14.76 -11.09
CA PHE A 190 -20.06 -13.72 -10.08
C PHE A 190 -20.02 -14.28 -8.66
N CYS A 191 -19.32 -13.58 -7.76
CA CYS A 191 -19.15 -13.96 -6.36
C CYS A 191 -20.38 -13.66 -5.50
N SER A 192 -21.30 -12.83 -6.00
CA SER A 192 -22.48 -12.40 -5.26
C SER A 192 -23.58 -11.90 -6.18
N GLN A 193 -24.81 -11.93 -5.68
CA GLN A 193 -25.98 -11.37 -6.37
C GLN A 193 -25.77 -9.89 -6.71
N SER A 194 -25.07 -9.17 -5.83
CA SER A 194 -24.69 -7.78 -6.01
C SER A 194 -23.80 -7.57 -7.24
N CYS A 195 -22.78 -8.41 -7.43
CA CYS A 195 -21.89 -8.33 -8.58
C CYS A 195 -22.64 -8.64 -9.87
N LYS A 196 -23.43 -9.71 -9.88
CA LYS A 196 -24.29 -10.06 -11.02
C LYS A 196 -25.22 -8.91 -11.44
N GLU A 197 -25.92 -8.32 -10.48
CA GLU A 197 -26.80 -7.17 -10.75
C GLU A 197 -26.02 -5.96 -11.26
N THR A 198 -24.84 -5.69 -10.70
CA THR A 198 -23.98 -4.59 -11.16
C THR A 198 -23.52 -4.80 -12.60
N PHE A 199 -23.15 -6.02 -12.98
CA PHE A 199 -22.74 -6.36 -14.34
C PHE A 199 -23.87 -6.19 -15.35
N VAL A 200 -25.05 -6.72 -15.02
CA VAL A 200 -26.25 -6.59 -15.87
C VAL A 200 -26.64 -5.12 -16.06
N ASN A 201 -26.56 -4.31 -14.99
CA ASN A 201 -26.86 -2.89 -15.05
C ASN A 201 -25.75 -2.07 -15.77
N GLN A 202 -24.50 -2.54 -15.79
CA GLN A 202 -23.40 -1.86 -16.50
C GLN A 202 -23.46 -2.02 -18.03
N ARG A 203 -24.25 -2.96 -18.56
CA ARG A 203 -24.51 -3.09 -20.02
C ARG A 203 -25.34 -1.94 -20.58
N GLU A 204 -25.99 -1.13 -19.75
CA GLU A 204 -26.50 0.18 -20.19
C GLU A 204 -25.30 1.15 -20.23
N ASP A 205 -24.93 1.60 -21.43
CA ASP A 205 -23.83 2.52 -21.77
C ASP A 205 -23.95 3.91 -21.09
N ALA A 206 -23.92 3.94 -19.76
CA ALA A 206 -23.90 5.16 -18.97
C ALA A 206 -22.46 5.67 -18.91
N THR A 207 -22.23 6.85 -19.49
CA THR A 207 -20.95 7.58 -19.41
C THR A 207 -20.60 7.80 -17.93
N TRP A 208 -19.32 7.95 -17.57
CA TRP A 208 -18.92 8.26 -16.17
C TRP A 208 -19.71 9.45 -15.57
N LYS A 209 -20.04 10.45 -16.40
CA LYS A 209 -20.91 11.57 -16.02
C LYS A 209 -22.33 11.16 -15.64
N ASP A 210 -22.88 10.16 -16.33
CA ASP A 210 -24.21 9.61 -16.06
C ASP A 210 -24.19 8.75 -14.78
N LYS A 211 -23.08 8.03 -14.53
CA LYS A 211 -22.87 7.31 -13.27
C LYS A 211 -22.72 8.24 -12.05
N LEU A 212 -22.08 9.41 -12.21
CA LEU A 212 -21.95 10.41 -11.14
C LEU A 212 -23.31 11.03 -10.73
N LEU A 213 -24.26 11.10 -11.66
CA LEU A 213 -25.56 11.72 -11.46
C LEU A 213 -26.66 10.72 -11.02
N THR A 214 -26.33 9.43 -10.92
CA THR A 214 -27.31 8.38 -10.59
C THR A 214 -27.15 7.86 -9.17
N VAL A 215 -28.28 7.53 -8.54
CA VAL A 215 -28.33 6.94 -7.19
C VAL A 215 -27.64 5.56 -7.17
N SER A 216 -27.70 4.81 -8.28
CA SER A 216 -27.03 3.51 -8.42
C SER A 216 -25.50 3.64 -8.38
N GLY A 217 -24.92 4.66 -9.05
CA GLY A 217 -23.48 4.93 -9.00
C GLY A 217 -22.99 5.22 -7.58
N TRP A 218 -23.70 6.08 -6.83
CA TRP A 218 -23.38 6.37 -5.44
C TRP A 218 -23.61 5.21 -4.49
N LYS A 219 -24.64 4.38 -4.72
CA LYS A 219 -24.86 3.14 -3.96
C LYS A 219 -23.71 2.15 -4.16
N ASN A 220 -23.17 2.05 -5.37
CA ASN A 220 -22.01 1.22 -5.67
C ASN A 220 -20.74 1.77 -5.03
N ALA A 221 -20.49 3.08 -5.09
CA ALA A 221 -19.36 3.71 -4.42
C ALA A 221 -19.36 3.45 -2.91
N PHE A 222 -20.53 3.60 -2.27
CA PHE A 222 -20.70 3.32 -0.84
C PHE A 222 -20.48 1.84 -0.51
N ARG A 223 -20.98 0.92 -1.35
CA ARG A 223 -20.78 -0.52 -1.16
C ARG A 223 -19.29 -0.90 -1.28
N ASN A 224 -18.56 -0.31 -2.23
CA ASN A 224 -17.12 -0.52 -2.38
C ASN A 224 -16.36 -0.01 -1.16
N ALA A 225 -16.68 1.20 -0.68
CA ALA A 225 -16.06 1.77 0.52
C ALA A 225 -16.31 0.91 1.77
N ILE A 226 -17.52 0.36 1.94
CA ILE A 226 -17.81 -0.58 3.04
C ILE A 226 -17.02 -1.88 2.87
N GLY A 227 -16.91 -2.42 1.65
CA GLY A 227 -16.15 -3.64 1.41
C GLY A 227 -14.67 -3.48 1.78
N GLU A 228 -14.04 -2.35 1.42
CA GLU A 228 -12.67 -2.04 1.83
C GLU A 228 -12.53 -1.97 3.36
N TRP A 229 -13.51 -1.37 4.02
CA TRP A 229 -13.56 -1.27 5.47
C TRP A 229 -13.64 -2.63 6.16
N GLU A 230 -14.59 -3.48 5.74
CA GLU A 230 -14.80 -4.81 6.31
C GLU A 230 -13.57 -5.72 6.13
N MET A 231 -12.90 -5.62 4.99
CA MET A 231 -11.68 -6.36 4.71
C MET A 231 -10.51 -5.95 5.63
N LEU A 232 -10.44 -4.67 6.03
CA LEU A 232 -9.27 -4.12 6.70
C LEU A 232 -9.34 -4.02 8.21
N TRP A 233 -10.55 -4.07 8.76
CA TRP A 233 -10.77 -3.74 10.17
C TRP A 233 -10.02 -4.66 11.14
N ASP A 234 -9.98 -5.97 10.84
CA ASP A 234 -9.29 -6.96 11.69
C ASP A 234 -7.77 -6.71 11.71
N ASP A 235 -7.17 -6.49 10.55
CA ASP A 235 -5.74 -6.21 10.42
C ASP A 235 -5.35 -4.89 11.10
N LEU A 236 -6.19 -3.85 10.97
CA LEU A 236 -5.97 -2.55 11.61
C LEU A 236 -6.02 -2.66 13.14
N ILE A 237 -6.99 -3.38 13.69
CA ILE A 237 -7.08 -3.59 15.14
C ILE A 237 -5.85 -4.33 15.65
N VAL A 238 -5.47 -5.43 15.00
CA VAL A 238 -4.28 -6.22 15.39
C VAL A 238 -3.03 -5.35 15.33
N GLY A 239 -2.85 -4.60 14.25
CA GLY A 239 -1.72 -3.68 14.06
C GLY A 239 -1.65 -2.62 15.16
N PHE A 240 -2.76 -1.95 15.48
CA PHE A 240 -2.80 -0.95 16.55
C PHE A 240 -2.57 -1.54 17.94
N ILE A 241 -3.08 -2.75 18.22
CA ILE A 241 -2.80 -3.44 19.49
C ILE A 241 -1.31 -3.73 19.61
N VAL A 242 -0.70 -4.32 18.58
CA VAL A 242 0.74 -4.64 18.58
C VAL A 242 1.57 -3.37 18.73
N ALA A 243 1.28 -2.33 17.96
CA ALA A 243 1.98 -1.04 18.05
C ALA A 243 1.85 -0.41 19.44
N SER A 244 0.65 -0.45 20.05
CA SER A 244 0.39 0.10 21.38
C SER A 244 1.12 -0.69 22.48
N LEU A 245 1.15 -2.02 22.38
CA LEU A 245 1.90 -2.87 23.29
C LEU A 245 3.41 -2.62 23.15
N LEU A 246 3.94 -2.55 21.92
CA LEU A 246 5.34 -2.23 21.70
C LEU A 246 5.70 -0.85 22.24
N ALA A 247 4.85 0.16 22.03
CA ALA A 247 5.05 1.51 22.54
C ALA A 247 5.06 1.57 24.08
N ALA A 248 4.18 0.80 24.74
CA ALA A 248 4.06 0.80 26.20
C ALA A 248 5.10 -0.09 26.91
N PHE A 249 5.48 -1.22 26.31
CA PHE A 249 6.34 -2.22 26.94
C PHE A 249 7.80 -2.16 26.49
N VAL A 250 8.12 -1.61 25.30
CA VAL A 250 9.50 -1.50 24.82
C VAL A 250 10.07 -0.11 25.16
N PRO A 251 11.05 -0.01 26.08
CA PRO A 251 11.60 1.27 26.49
C PRO A 251 12.27 2.00 25.33
N ARG A 252 12.17 3.34 25.30
CA ARG A 252 12.84 4.19 24.29
C ARG A 252 14.34 3.93 24.17
N SER A 253 15.00 3.60 25.27
CA SER A 253 16.42 3.24 25.31
C SER A 253 16.75 1.97 24.52
N TRP A 254 15.82 1.02 24.45
CA TRP A 254 16.02 -0.21 23.68
C TRP A 254 16.04 0.11 22.18
N TRP A 255 15.08 0.93 21.74
CA TRP A 255 15.06 1.46 20.38
C TRP A 255 16.32 2.29 20.09
N ALA A 256 16.70 3.22 20.96
CA ALA A 256 17.90 4.03 20.77
C ALA A 256 19.16 3.15 20.61
N GLN A 257 19.33 2.10 21.43
CA GLN A 257 20.46 1.19 21.33
C GLN A 257 20.56 0.52 19.96
N LEU A 258 19.43 0.07 19.40
CA LEU A 258 19.39 -0.59 18.09
C LEU A 258 19.92 0.32 16.96
N PHE A 259 19.75 1.65 17.10
CA PHE A 259 20.15 2.64 16.09
C PHE A 259 21.44 3.41 16.45
N THR A 260 22.12 3.06 17.55
CA THR A 260 23.42 3.67 17.97
C THR A 260 24.66 2.94 17.44
N LEU A 261 24.51 2.08 16.43
CA LEU A 261 25.63 1.33 15.83
C LEU A 261 26.71 2.23 15.20
N ALA A 262 26.42 3.52 15.02
CA ALA A 262 27.39 4.54 14.63
C ALA A 262 27.14 5.86 15.40
N PRO A 263 28.16 6.72 15.57
CA PRO A 263 28.02 7.99 16.25
C PRO A 263 26.98 8.91 15.58
N GLU A 264 26.15 9.57 16.40
CA GLU A 264 25.11 10.49 15.93
C GLU A 264 25.68 11.58 14.99
N GLY A 265 24.94 11.89 13.93
CA GLY A 265 25.33 12.88 12.93
C GLY A 265 26.35 12.40 11.88
N THR A 266 26.86 11.17 11.99
CA THR A 266 27.72 10.59 10.94
C THR A 266 26.91 10.04 9.77
N VAL A 267 27.56 9.89 8.61
CA VAL A 267 26.95 9.22 7.45
C VAL A 267 26.59 7.77 7.77
N ALA A 268 27.46 7.07 8.51
CA ALA A 268 27.21 5.70 8.93
C ALA A 268 25.95 5.57 9.79
N TRP A 269 25.67 6.54 10.66
CA TRP A 269 24.45 6.55 11.48
C TRP A 269 23.17 6.64 10.64
N VAL A 270 23.17 7.48 9.61
CA VAL A 270 22.02 7.60 8.68
C VAL A 270 21.86 6.34 7.84
N VAL A 271 22.95 5.82 7.26
CA VAL A 271 22.90 4.65 6.37
C VAL A 271 22.49 3.38 7.13
N LEU A 272 23.11 3.12 8.28
CA LEU A 272 22.73 1.97 9.12
C LEU A 272 21.33 2.16 9.67
N GLY A 273 20.98 3.36 10.11
CA GLY A 273 19.63 3.65 10.59
C GLY A 273 18.55 3.46 9.53
N ALA A 274 18.82 3.82 8.27
CA ALA A 274 17.94 3.54 7.13
C ALA A 274 17.73 2.03 6.94
N ALA A 275 18.82 1.25 6.84
CA ALA A 275 18.73 -0.19 6.64
C ALA A 275 18.03 -0.91 7.81
N ILE A 276 18.32 -0.51 9.05
CA ILE A 276 17.65 -1.05 10.24
C ILE A 276 16.18 -0.64 10.25
N GLY A 277 15.85 0.59 9.85
CA GLY A 277 14.47 1.04 9.71
C GLY A 277 13.66 0.13 8.78
N VAL A 278 14.22 -0.21 7.61
CA VAL A 278 13.58 -1.17 6.69
C VAL A 278 13.41 -2.54 7.35
N MET A 279 14.45 -3.05 8.02
CA MET A 279 14.38 -4.35 8.72
C MET A 279 13.34 -4.37 9.82
N VAL A 280 13.22 -3.29 10.60
CA VAL A 280 12.17 -3.15 11.61
C VAL A 280 10.80 -3.23 10.95
N GLY A 281 10.57 -2.52 9.84
CA GLY A 281 9.31 -2.57 9.10
C GLY A 281 8.96 -3.97 8.60
N VAL A 282 9.93 -4.70 8.05
CA VAL A 282 9.77 -6.10 7.63
C VAL A 282 9.35 -7.01 8.79
N ILE A 283 9.95 -6.81 9.98
CA ILE A 283 9.74 -7.66 11.17
C ILE A 283 8.46 -7.30 11.92
N THR A 284 8.00 -6.05 11.85
CA THR A 284 6.86 -5.61 12.66
C THR A 284 5.52 -6.01 12.05
N PHE A 285 5.48 -6.41 10.77
CA PHE A 285 4.25 -6.83 10.07
C PHE A 285 3.12 -5.80 10.16
N VAL A 286 3.46 -4.53 10.28
CA VAL A 286 2.50 -3.45 10.45
C VAL A 286 2.10 -2.94 9.07
N CYS A 287 0.79 -2.72 8.87
CA CYS A 287 0.27 -2.18 7.61
C CYS A 287 0.66 -0.71 7.43
N SER A 288 0.57 -0.22 6.19
CA SER A 288 1.02 1.12 5.78
C SER A 288 0.47 2.26 6.67
N VAL A 289 -0.80 2.20 7.07
CA VAL A 289 -1.43 3.19 7.97
C VAL A 289 -0.93 3.06 9.41
N ALA A 290 -0.85 1.84 9.93
CA ALA A 290 -0.40 1.60 11.31
C ALA A 290 1.12 1.83 11.48
N ASN A 291 1.87 1.90 10.38
CA ASN A 291 3.27 2.30 10.41
C ASN A 291 3.43 3.75 10.88
N VAL A 292 2.48 4.66 10.60
CA VAL A 292 2.66 6.08 10.95
C VAL A 292 2.69 6.31 12.47
N PRO A 293 1.75 5.78 13.29
CA PRO A 293 1.87 5.84 14.75
C PRO A 293 3.16 5.21 15.27
N PHE A 294 3.62 4.11 14.68
CA PHE A 294 4.85 3.47 15.13
C PHE A 294 6.10 4.26 14.72
N ALA A 295 6.09 4.90 13.55
CA ALA A 295 7.11 5.84 13.12
C ALA A 295 7.24 7.03 14.09
N LEU A 296 6.13 7.51 14.67
CA LEU A 296 6.16 8.52 15.73
C LEU A 296 6.88 8.02 16.99
N VAL A 297 6.67 6.76 17.38
CA VAL A 297 7.39 6.14 18.51
C VAL A 297 8.88 6.06 18.21
N LEU A 298 9.25 5.60 17.02
CA LEU A 298 10.64 5.51 16.56
C LEU A 298 11.31 6.89 16.50
N TRP A 299 10.60 7.90 15.99
CA TRP A 299 11.08 9.28 15.94
C TRP A 299 11.32 9.87 17.33
N ASN A 300 10.40 9.65 18.26
CA ASN A 300 10.55 10.11 19.65
C ASN A 300 11.59 9.29 20.45
N ALA A 301 12.01 8.13 19.94
CA ALA A 301 13.14 7.38 20.46
C ALA A 301 14.51 7.92 19.99
N GLY A 302 14.54 8.93 19.11
CA GLY A 302 15.78 9.56 18.63
C GLY A 302 16.39 8.92 17.38
N ILE A 303 15.61 8.16 16.62
CA ILE A 303 16.06 7.50 15.40
C ILE A 303 16.33 8.55 14.30
N PRO A 304 17.37 8.37 13.45
CA PRO A 304 17.63 9.27 12.33
C PRO A 304 16.41 9.45 11.45
N PHE A 305 16.18 10.67 10.96
CA PHE A 305 15.01 11.00 10.13
C PHE A 305 14.86 10.05 8.93
N GLY A 306 15.92 9.84 8.17
CA GLY A 306 15.98 8.84 7.10
C GLY A 306 15.72 7.39 7.54
N GLY A 307 16.05 7.03 8.78
CA GLY A 307 15.69 5.73 9.37
C GLY A 307 14.19 5.57 9.54
N VAL A 308 13.52 6.59 10.05
CA VAL A 308 12.06 6.63 10.17
C VAL A 308 11.38 6.61 8.80
N MET A 309 11.88 7.39 7.83
CA MET A 309 11.35 7.34 6.46
C MET A 309 11.53 5.97 5.81
N SER A 310 12.71 5.35 5.95
CA SER A 310 12.97 4.01 5.41
C SER A 310 12.05 2.96 6.02
N PHE A 311 11.72 3.10 7.31
CA PHE A 311 10.73 2.25 8.00
C PHE A 311 9.33 2.41 7.39
N ILE A 312 8.87 3.64 7.14
CA ILE A 312 7.56 3.91 6.52
C ILE A 312 7.45 3.26 5.13
N TYR A 313 8.54 3.24 4.36
CA TYR A 313 8.61 2.67 3.01
C TYR A 313 8.70 1.14 2.93
N ALA A 314 8.76 0.43 4.06
CA ALA A 314 9.06 -1.01 4.09
C ALA A 314 7.81 -1.93 4.10
N ASP A 315 6.61 -1.36 4.05
CA ASP A 315 5.33 -2.08 4.10
C ASP A 315 5.13 -3.12 2.99
N LEU A 316 5.63 -2.86 1.77
CA LEU A 316 5.51 -3.76 0.62
C LEU A 316 6.44 -4.98 0.65
N ILE A 317 7.28 -5.13 1.68
CA ILE A 317 8.24 -6.24 1.80
C ILE A 317 8.11 -7.02 3.11
N VAL A 318 6.97 -6.88 3.79
CA VAL A 318 6.63 -7.76 4.92
C VAL A 318 6.43 -9.20 4.43
N PRO A 319 6.75 -10.23 5.24
CA PRO A 319 6.76 -11.62 4.78
C PRO A 319 5.45 -12.14 4.16
N HIS A 320 4.29 -11.66 4.62
CA HIS A 320 3.00 -12.04 4.02
C HIS A 320 2.84 -11.51 2.59
N ILE A 321 3.23 -10.27 2.34
CA ILE A 321 3.20 -9.66 1.00
C ILE A 321 4.23 -10.34 0.09
N VAL A 322 5.42 -10.66 0.63
CA VAL A 322 6.43 -11.42 -0.12
C VAL A 322 5.94 -12.81 -0.49
N ASP A 323 5.19 -13.48 0.40
CA ASP A 323 4.56 -14.76 0.09
C ASP A 323 3.47 -14.61 -0.99
N MET A 324 2.72 -13.51 -1.00
CA MET A 324 1.81 -13.20 -2.11
C MET A 324 2.54 -12.99 -3.42
N TYR A 325 3.64 -12.22 -3.45
CA TYR A 325 4.45 -12.09 -4.66
C TYR A 325 4.96 -13.44 -5.15
N ARG A 326 5.35 -14.32 -4.22
CA ARG A 326 5.79 -15.67 -4.55
C ARG A 326 4.67 -16.50 -5.17
N LYS A 327 3.45 -16.41 -4.62
CA LYS A 327 2.26 -17.10 -5.11
C LYS A 327 1.79 -16.55 -6.46
N TYR A 328 1.85 -15.24 -6.66
CA TYR A 328 1.35 -14.60 -7.88
C TYR A 328 2.36 -14.65 -9.02
N TYR A 329 3.62 -14.29 -8.76
CA TYR A 329 4.61 -14.04 -9.80
C TYR A 329 5.77 -15.04 -9.82
N GLY A 330 5.73 -16.03 -8.93
CA GLY A 330 6.79 -16.99 -8.74
C GLY A 330 7.96 -16.46 -7.89
N LYS A 331 8.81 -17.40 -7.44
CA LYS A 331 9.91 -17.14 -6.49
C LYS A 331 10.92 -16.11 -7.01
N ARG A 332 11.20 -16.09 -8.31
CA ARG A 332 12.20 -15.20 -8.91
C ARG A 332 11.75 -13.74 -8.83
N LEU A 333 10.56 -13.43 -9.30
CA LEU A 333 10.07 -12.04 -9.28
C LEU A 333 9.81 -11.57 -7.85
N ALA A 334 9.32 -12.45 -6.96
CA ALA A 334 9.18 -12.13 -5.54
C ALA A 334 10.51 -11.70 -4.89
N ALA A 335 11.60 -12.42 -5.17
CA ALA A 335 12.93 -12.06 -4.66
C ALA A 335 13.42 -10.72 -5.25
N VAL A 336 13.17 -10.46 -6.53
CA VAL A 336 13.50 -9.17 -7.16
C VAL A 336 12.74 -8.02 -6.50
N LEU A 337 11.42 -8.17 -6.31
CA LEU A 337 10.60 -7.15 -5.66
C LEU A 337 11.09 -6.90 -4.23
N PHE A 338 11.36 -7.96 -3.46
CA PHE A 338 11.89 -7.83 -2.09
C PHE A 338 13.22 -7.06 -2.06
N VAL A 339 14.22 -7.49 -2.83
CA VAL A 339 15.56 -6.90 -2.80
C VAL A 339 15.56 -5.47 -3.34
N SER A 340 14.81 -5.24 -4.43
CA SER A 340 14.73 -3.91 -5.04
C SER A 340 14.01 -2.91 -4.12
N ILE A 341 12.86 -3.27 -3.55
CA ILE A 341 12.14 -2.38 -2.63
C ILE A 341 12.96 -2.14 -1.37
N PHE A 342 13.63 -3.15 -0.81
CA PHE A 342 14.53 -2.97 0.35
C PHE A 342 15.64 -1.94 0.06
N ALA A 343 16.34 -2.12 -1.06
CA ALA A 343 17.44 -1.24 -1.45
C ALA A 343 16.95 0.18 -1.73
N VAL A 344 15.82 0.30 -2.42
CA VAL A 344 15.24 1.59 -2.82
C VAL A 344 14.65 2.33 -1.62
N ALA A 345 14.00 1.64 -0.68
CA ALA A 345 13.51 2.24 0.58
C ALA A 345 14.67 2.79 1.41
N THR A 346 15.74 2.01 1.54
CA THR A 346 16.97 2.45 2.24
C THR A 346 17.58 3.68 1.55
N LEU A 347 17.73 3.63 0.22
CA LEU A 347 18.28 4.74 -0.56
C LEU A 347 17.41 6.00 -0.45
N ALA A 348 16.10 5.85 -0.55
CA ALA A 348 15.16 6.97 -0.45
C ALA A 348 15.19 7.59 0.94
N GLY A 349 15.20 6.80 2.02
CA GLY A 349 15.34 7.35 3.35
C GLY A 349 16.66 8.11 3.56
N ILE A 350 17.77 7.60 3.04
CA ILE A 350 19.07 8.32 3.07
C ILE A 350 18.98 9.63 2.28
N ALA A 351 18.45 9.59 1.05
CA ALA A 351 18.33 10.76 0.19
C ALA A 351 17.42 11.83 0.83
N THR A 352 16.27 11.43 1.36
CA THR A 352 15.33 12.29 2.06
C THR A 352 15.95 12.89 3.32
N HIS A 353 16.76 12.13 4.08
CA HIS A 353 17.50 12.66 5.23
C HIS A 353 18.39 13.83 4.83
N TYR A 354 19.24 13.65 3.83
CA TYR A 354 20.18 14.69 3.42
C TYR A 354 19.52 15.87 2.74
N ALA A 355 18.44 15.63 1.97
CA ALA A 355 17.64 16.70 1.40
C ALA A 355 17.00 17.58 2.50
N TRP A 356 16.42 16.96 3.53
CA TRP A 356 15.83 17.69 4.65
C TRP A 356 16.87 18.37 5.54
N LEU A 357 18.02 17.71 5.76
CA LEU A 357 19.12 18.29 6.52
C LEU A 357 19.65 19.55 5.83
N ALA A 358 19.85 19.50 4.51
CA ALA A 358 20.30 20.64 3.72
C ALA A 358 19.27 21.79 3.72
N GLY A 359 17.98 21.47 3.73
CA GLY A 359 16.91 22.46 3.81
C GLY A 359 16.62 22.99 5.22
N GLY A 360 17.25 22.44 6.27
CA GLY A 360 16.89 22.75 7.67
C GLY A 360 15.46 22.34 8.02
N LEU A 361 14.90 21.35 7.31
CA LEU A 361 13.51 20.92 7.40
C LEU A 361 13.31 19.73 8.35
N ILE A 362 14.38 19.15 8.90
CA ILE A 362 14.27 18.07 9.89
C ILE A 362 13.59 18.64 11.14
N PRO A 363 12.41 18.12 11.55
CA PRO A 363 11.73 18.59 12.74
C PRO A 363 12.56 18.30 14.00
N LYS A 364 12.28 19.00 15.10
CA LYS A 364 12.89 18.65 16.39
C LYS A 364 12.22 17.41 16.96
N HIS A 365 12.98 16.52 17.57
CA HIS A 365 12.42 15.42 18.36
C HIS A 365 11.49 16.00 19.45
N ASN A 366 10.28 15.44 19.59
CA ASN A 366 9.18 15.89 20.46
C ASN A 366 8.39 17.16 20.03
N ALA A 367 8.68 17.77 18.87
CA ALA A 367 7.88 18.87 18.32
C ALA A 367 6.89 18.41 17.22
N THR A 368 6.56 17.11 17.21
CA THR A 368 5.71 16.46 16.21
C THR A 368 4.24 16.54 16.61
N GLY A 369 3.38 16.79 15.61
CA GLY A 369 1.95 17.05 15.75
C GLY A 369 1.58 18.28 14.91
N GLY A 370 0.77 18.07 13.88
CA GLY A 370 0.32 19.12 12.95
C GLY A 370 -0.82 19.96 13.50
#